data_AF-A0A8C1XKE0-F1
#
_entry.id   AF-A0A8C1XKE0-F1
#
_cell.length_a   1.000
_cell.length_b   1.000
_cell.length_c   1.000
_cell.angle_alpha   90.00
_cell.angle_beta   90.00
_cell.angle_gamma   90.00
#
_symmetry.space_group_name_H-M   'P 1'
#
loop_
_entity.id
_entity.type
_entity.pdbx_description
1 polymer ?
#
loop_
_entity_poly.entity_id
_entity_poly.type
_entity_poly.pdbx_seq_one_letter_code
_entity_poly.pdbx_strand_id
1 'polypeptide(L)' 'MARLKLRNDDLCWRCNTDIGTMVHMLYECDKVKELWEKTVHFVKNIFSLTLHKNPGLCMLGILP' A
#
# COMPACT_ATOMS: atom_id res chain seq x y z
N MET A 1 -14.48 8.34 15.20
CA MET A 1 -13.55 8.57 14.06
C MET A 1 -14.15 9.63 13.15
N ALA A 2 -13.39 10.67 12.79
CA ALA A 2 -13.84 11.67 11.82
C ALA A 2 -13.94 11.02 10.42
N ARG A 3 -15.02 11.32 9.67
CA ARG A 3 -15.21 10.84 8.29
C ARG A 3 -14.99 12.02 7.34
N LEU A 4 -14.12 11.85 6.35
CA LEU A 4 -13.89 12.85 5.30
C LEU A 4 -15.10 13.04 4.36
N LYS A 5 -16.10 12.14 4.38
CA LYS A 5 -17.32 12.16 3.53
C LYS A 5 -17.04 12.32 2.02
N LEU A 6 -15.88 11.90 1.53
CA LEU A 6 -15.56 11.89 0.09
C LEU A 6 -16.35 10.83 -0.69
N ARG A 7 -16.89 9.82 0.01
CA ARG A 7 -17.69 8.72 -0.53
C ARG A 7 -18.87 8.42 0.39
N ASN A 8 -19.89 7.81 -0.18
CA ASN A 8 -21.11 7.41 0.52
C ASN A 8 -20.92 6.16 1.39
N ASP A 9 -19.88 5.38 1.10
CA ASP A 9 -19.45 4.20 1.83
C ASP A 9 -18.01 4.37 2.35
N ASP A 10 -17.60 3.47 3.22
CA ASP A 10 -16.24 3.33 3.73
C ASP A 10 -15.47 2.18 3.08
N LEU A 11 -15.88 1.74 1.89
CA LEU A 11 -15.17 0.70 1.16
C LEU A 11 -13.93 1.26 0.47
N CYS A 12 -12.94 0.39 0.31
CA CYS A 12 -11.74 0.67 -0.45
C CYS A 12 -12.10 1.08 -1.88
N TRP A 13 -11.59 2.23 -2.32
CA TRP A 13 -11.86 2.76 -3.65
C TRP A 13 -11.27 1.97 -4.81
N ARG A 14 -10.42 0.97 -4.52
CA ARG A 14 -9.80 0.10 -5.52
C ARG A 14 -10.50 -1.26 -5.65
N CYS A 15 -10.69 -1.99 -4.55
CA CYS A 15 -11.32 -3.32 -4.60
C CYS A 15 -12.83 -3.28 -4.40
N ASN A 16 -13.37 -2.25 -3.76
CA ASN A 16 -14.79 -2.09 -3.46
C ASN A 16 -15.41 -3.28 -2.68
N THR A 17 -14.57 -4.03 -1.95
CA THR A 17 -14.95 -5.20 -1.15
C THR A 17 -14.71 -5.01 0.34
N ASP A 18 -13.53 -4.49 0.71
CA ASP A 18 -13.10 -4.35 2.10
C ASP A 18 -13.18 -2.89 2.57
N ILE A 19 -13.16 -2.68 3.90
CA ILE A 19 -13.12 -1.34 4.49
C ILE A 19 -11.82 -0.63 4.05
N GLY A 20 -11.97 0.58 3.52
CA GLY A 20 -10.90 1.45 3.07
C GLY A 20 -10.14 2.10 4.22
N THR A 21 -9.47 1.30 5.06
CA THR A 21 -8.48 1.83 6.00
C THR A 21 -7.27 2.36 5.22
N MET A 22 -6.48 3.28 5.80
CA MET A 22 -5.26 3.75 5.15
C MET A 22 -4.33 2.59 4.80
N VAL A 23 -4.18 1.63 5.70
CA VAL A 23 -3.30 0.47 5.52
C VAL A 23 -3.79 -0.41 4.37
N HIS A 24 -5.09 -0.68 4.30
CA HIS A 24 -5.67 -1.45 3.21
C HIS A 24 -5.50 -0.73 1.87
N MET A 25 -5.92 0.53 1.77
CA MET A 25 -5.92 1.28 0.50
C MET A 25 -4.52 1.53 -0.07
N LEU A 26 -3.50 1.55 0.78
CA LEU A 26 -2.12 1.86 0.40
C LEU A 26 -1.21 0.64 0.36
N TYR A 27 -1.57 -0.52 0.91
CA TYR A 27 -0.67 -1.68 0.97
C TYR A 27 -1.36 -3.04 0.90
N GLU A 28 -2.36 -3.31 1.72
CA GLU A 28 -2.94 -4.67 1.82
C GLU A 28 -3.89 -5.00 0.67
N CYS A 29 -4.50 -3.99 0.05
CA CYS A 29 -5.42 -4.21 -1.07
C CYS A 29 -4.71 -4.98 -2.19
N ASP A 30 -5.34 -6.08 -2.65
CA ASP A 30 -4.78 -6.91 -3.73
C ASP A 30 -4.52 -6.11 -5.00
N LYS A 31 -5.30 -5.05 -5.25
CA LYS A 31 -5.12 -4.14 -6.39
C LYS A 31 -3.85 -3.28 -6.29
N VAL A 32 -3.20 -3.21 -5.12
CA VAL A 32 -1.96 -2.46 -4.87
C VAL A 32 -0.75 -3.39 -4.76
N LYS A 33 -0.98 -4.70 -4.59
CA LYS A 33 0.08 -5.70 -4.38
C LYS A 33 1.14 -5.70 -5.48
N GLU A 34 0.72 -5.70 -6.74
CA GLU A 34 1.61 -5.72 -7.92
C GLU A 34 2.44 -4.43 -8.01
N LEU A 35 1.85 -3.27 -7.68
CA LEU A 35 2.57 -2.00 -7.64
C LEU A 35 3.76 -2.10 -6.68
N TRP A 36 3.53 -2.58 -5.46
CA TRP A 36 4.61 -2.69 -4.47
C TRP A 36 5.65 -3.74 -4.82
N GLU A 37 5.26 -4.84 -5.44
CA GLU A 37 6.21 -5.85 -5.91
C GLU A 37 7.16 -5.27 -6.96
N LYS A 38 6.62 -4.54 -7.95
CA LYS A 38 7.42 -3.85 -8.96
C LYS A 38 8.30 -2.76 -8.38
N THR A 39 7.75 -1.90 -7.51
CA THR A 39 8.51 -0.81 -6.88
C THR A 39 9.64 -1.34 -6.01
N VAL A 40 9.38 -2.32 -5.14
CA VAL A 40 10.42 -2.91 -4.29
C VAL A 40 11.47 -3.61 -5.14
N HIS A 41 11.08 -4.36 -6.16
CA HIS A 41 12.03 -5.00 -7.07
C HIS A 41 12.92 -3.98 -7.79
N PHE A 42 12.33 -2.89 -8.29
CA PHE A 42 13.06 -1.81 -8.95
C PHE A 42 14.07 -1.14 -8.01
N VAL A 43 13.66 -0.78 -6.79
CA VAL A 43 14.55 -0.16 -5.79
C VAL A 43 15.67 -1.11 -5.39
N LYS A 44 15.38 -2.40 -5.16
CA LYS A 44 16.42 -3.41 -4.89
C LYS A 44 17.48 -3.44 -5.97
N ASN A 45 17.07 -3.43 -7.24
CA ASN A 45 17.98 -3.54 -8.38
C ASN A 45 18.85 -2.29 -8.55
N ILE A 46 18.30 -1.09 -8.34
CA ILE A 46 19.06 0.16 -8.46
C ILE A 46 20.13 0.26 -7.37
N PHE A 47 19.76 -0.04 -6.13
CA PHE A 47 20.64 0.17 -4.99
C PHE A 47 21.40 -1.08 -4.56
N SER A 48 21.20 -2.21 -5.23
CA SER A 48 21.74 -3.52 -4.82
C SER A 48 21.42 -3.88 -3.37
N LEU A 49 20.19 -3.56 -2.91
CA LEU A 49 19.75 -3.78 -1.52
C LEU A 49 18.91 -5.04 -1.37
N THR A 50 19.00 -5.69 -0.21
CA THR A 50 18.08 -6.76 0.20
C THR A 50 16.88 -6.18 0.96
N LEU A 51 15.85 -5.75 0.23
CA LEU A 51 14.62 -5.23 0.83
C LEU A 51 13.55 -6.32 1.00
N HIS A 52 12.65 -6.17 1.96
CA HIS A 52 11.46 -7.01 2.05
C HIS A 52 10.22 -6.12 2.09
N LYS A 53 9.22 -6.48 1.28
CA LYS A 53 7.95 -5.76 1.23
C LYS A 53 7.31 -5.82 2.63
N ASN A 54 7.11 -4.64 3.21
CA ASN A 54 6.42 -4.46 4.48
C ASN A 54 5.74 -3.08 4.46
N PRO A 55 4.70 -2.84 5.28
CA PRO A 55 3.94 -1.59 5.23
C PRO A 55 4.80 -0.37 5.61
N GLY A 56 5.78 -0.51 6.51
CA GLY A 56 6.69 0.58 6.88
C GLY A 56 7.59 1.02 5.72
N LEU A 57 8.18 0.06 5.00
CA LEU A 57 8.97 0.36 3.80
C LEU A 57 8.11 0.95 2.69
N CYS A 58 6.97 0.33 2.39
CA CYS A 58 6.12 0.72 1.27
C CYS A 58 5.44 2.07 1.51
N MET A 59 4.81 2.29 2.67
CA MET A 59 4.08 3.54 2.93
C MET A 59 4.96 4.67 3.42
N LEU A 60 6.01 4.37 4.19
CA LEU A 60 6.79 5.38 4.92
C LEU A 60 8.25 5.47 4.45
N GLY A 61 8.71 4.56 3.58
CA GLY A 61 10.12 4.54 3.14
C GLY A 61 11.11 4.16 4.25
N ILE A 62 10.62 3.55 5.34
CA ILE A 62 11.48 3.14 6.47
C ILE A 62 12.21 1.86 6.07
N LEU A 63 13.55 1.92 6.06
CA LEU A 63 14.40 0.76 5.82
C LEU A 63 14.38 -0.18 7.04
N PRO A 64 14.35 -1.51 6.82
CA PRO A 64 14.48 -2.49 7.89
C PRO A 64 15.88 -2.52 8.50
#